data_AF-A0A937Z0G5-F1
#
_entry.id   AF-A0A937Z0G5-F1
#
_cell.length_a   1.000
_cell.length_b   1.000
_cell.length_c   1.000
_cell.angle_alpha   90.00
_cell.angle_beta   90.00
_cell.angle_gamma   90.00
#
_symmetry.space_group_name_H-M   'P 1'
#
loop_
_entity.id
_entity.type
_entity.pdbx_description
1 polymer ?
#
loop_
_entity_poly.entity_id
_entity_poly.type
_entity_poly.pdbx_seq_one_letter_code
_entity_poly.pdbx_strand_id
1 'polypeptide(L)'
;MTALTLPVRSWSSGTRGEFVRYWEPFYWRFETREALYTEHIGKPYTPSDVRALFRWKNGMPLATKKAASVERHFVHRLDELHSLSESTPATEFLERWPHGGAVWRVFWLHLWQPRLYPILDQHVYRALSCIGGWASKEIPTSDTAKLTDYFALYLPQWKASGFKDREDDRALWAFGKYLRSKWNESVGHLA
;
A
#
# COMPACT_ATOMS: atom_id res chain seq x y z
N MET A 1 2.34 -23.67 -14.22
CA MET A 1 2.43 -22.36 -13.54
C MET A 1 2.80 -21.33 -14.59
N THR A 2 1.82 -20.55 -15.06
CA THR A 2 2.04 -19.54 -16.10
C THR A 2 2.73 -18.34 -15.46
N ALA A 3 3.90 -17.96 -15.96
CA ALA A 3 4.64 -16.81 -15.44
C ALA A 3 3.78 -15.54 -15.59
N LEU A 4 3.61 -14.79 -14.49
CA LEU A 4 2.90 -13.52 -14.52
C LEU A 4 3.75 -12.51 -15.30
N THR A 5 3.16 -11.99 -16.36
CA THR A 5 3.83 -11.18 -17.35
C THR A 5 3.67 -9.70 -17.02
N LEU A 6 4.76 -8.98 -16.72
CA LEU A 6 4.72 -7.58 -16.29
C LEU A 6 5.19 -6.60 -17.40
N PRO A 7 4.59 -5.42 -17.55
CA PRO A 7 4.92 -4.50 -18.64
C PRO A 7 6.22 -3.69 -18.39
N VAL A 8 7.13 -3.71 -19.37
CA VAL A 8 8.38 -2.91 -19.38
C VAL A 8 8.52 -2.16 -20.71
N ARG A 9 8.14 -0.87 -20.72
CA ARG A 9 8.30 0.21 -21.74
C ARG A 9 8.08 -0.05 -23.24
N SER A 10 7.86 -1.28 -23.65
CA SER A 10 7.08 -1.71 -24.80
C SER A 10 6.15 -2.80 -24.25
N TRP A 11 5.07 -3.16 -24.93
CA TRP A 11 4.14 -4.19 -24.44
C TRP A 11 4.75 -5.60 -24.55
N SER A 12 6.03 -5.74 -24.23
CA SER A 12 6.75 -6.99 -24.07
C SER A 12 6.65 -7.49 -22.64
N SER A 13 6.32 -8.77 -22.59
CA SER A 13 6.26 -9.63 -21.44
C SER A 13 7.59 -9.74 -20.68
N GLY A 14 7.67 -9.30 -19.41
CA GLY A 14 8.88 -9.40 -18.58
C GLY A 14 8.68 -10.11 -17.24
N THR A 15 9.78 -10.60 -16.66
CA THR A 15 9.84 -11.22 -15.32
C THR A 15 9.65 -10.19 -14.19
N ARG A 16 9.32 -10.66 -12.97
CA ARG A 16 9.33 -9.82 -11.75
C ARG A 16 10.62 -9.01 -11.62
N GLY A 17 11.77 -9.67 -11.80
CA GLY A 17 13.07 -9.04 -11.62
C GLY A 17 13.32 -7.91 -12.62
N GLU A 18 12.89 -8.06 -13.87
CA GLU A 18 12.98 -7.00 -14.89
C GLU A 18 12.04 -5.84 -14.56
N PHE A 19 10.81 -6.12 -14.12
CA PHE A 19 9.87 -5.10 -13.70
C PHE A 19 10.41 -4.26 -12.54
N VAL A 20 10.91 -4.90 -11.48
CA VAL A 20 11.46 -4.20 -10.30
C VAL A 20 12.69 -3.38 -10.68
N ARG A 21 13.65 -3.99 -11.37
CA ARG A 21 14.88 -3.31 -11.82
C ARG A 21 14.60 -2.06 -12.65
N TYR A 22 13.55 -2.12 -13.47
CA TYR A 22 13.16 -0.99 -14.30
C TYR A 22 12.41 0.09 -13.52
N TRP A 23 11.41 -0.28 -12.72
CA TRP A 23 10.49 0.69 -12.10
C TRP A 23 10.93 1.22 -10.75
N GLU A 24 11.61 0.43 -9.92
CA GLU A 24 12.02 0.81 -8.57
C GLU A 24 12.84 2.11 -8.53
N PRO A 25 13.82 2.35 -9.43
CA PRO A 25 14.63 3.57 -9.40
C PRO A 25 13.82 4.86 -9.58
N PHE A 26 12.64 4.78 -10.21
CA PHE A 26 11.76 5.95 -10.39
C PHE A 26 11.05 6.35 -9.10
N TYR A 27 10.93 5.47 -8.11
CA TYR A 27 10.33 5.77 -6.82
C TYR A 27 11.04 6.95 -6.14
N TRP A 28 12.38 6.91 -6.12
CA TRP A 28 13.25 7.90 -5.48
C TRP A 28 13.15 9.30 -6.10
N ARG A 29 12.67 9.40 -7.34
CA ARG A 29 12.39 10.70 -7.97
C ARG A 29 11.17 11.39 -7.38
N PHE A 30 10.32 10.65 -6.66
CA PHE A 30 9.02 11.12 -6.20
C PHE A 30 8.85 11.07 -4.69
N GLU A 31 9.55 10.18 -3.99
CA GLU A 31 9.48 10.04 -2.55
C GLU A 31 10.87 10.08 -1.93
N THR A 32 11.07 11.06 -1.05
CA THR A 32 12.36 11.38 -0.43
C THR A 32 12.42 10.96 1.03
N ARG A 33 11.32 10.46 1.61
CA ARG A 33 11.20 10.19 3.05
C ARG A 33 11.15 8.71 3.38
N GLU A 34 11.62 7.82 2.50
CA GLU A 34 11.66 6.38 2.76
C GLU A 34 12.45 6.02 4.04
N ALA A 35 13.39 6.88 4.45
CA ALA A 35 14.05 6.77 5.76
C ALA A 35 13.04 6.66 6.91
N LEU A 36 11.95 7.44 6.90
CA LEU A 36 10.90 7.37 7.92
C LEU A 36 10.15 6.02 7.96
N TYR A 37 10.16 5.28 6.87
CA TYR A 37 9.60 3.93 6.87
C TYR A 37 10.64 2.93 7.36
N THR A 38 11.81 2.92 6.72
CA THR A 38 12.86 1.93 6.95
C THR A 38 13.45 1.98 8.35
N GLU A 39 13.59 3.16 8.96
CA GLU A 39 14.09 3.33 10.34
C GLU A 39 13.10 2.84 11.41
N HIS A 40 11.81 2.79 11.07
CA HIS A 40 10.73 2.60 12.04
C HIS A 40 9.98 1.27 11.90
N ILE A 41 9.97 0.64 10.71
CA ILE A 41 9.20 -0.59 10.44
C ILE A 41 9.81 -1.84 11.07
N GLY A 42 8.98 -2.81 11.45
CA GLY A 42 9.40 -4.20 11.74
C GLY A 42 10.07 -4.41 13.10
N LYS A 43 9.97 -3.43 14.00
CA LYS A 43 10.42 -3.49 15.40
C LYS A 43 9.24 -3.26 16.33
N PRO A 44 9.34 -3.60 17.63
CA PRO A 44 8.35 -3.16 18.61
C PRO A 44 8.21 -1.64 18.56
N TYR A 45 7.03 -1.17 18.13
CA TYR A 45 6.82 0.26 17.91
C TYR A 45 6.68 1.00 19.23
N THR A 46 7.20 2.23 19.27
CA THR A 46 6.82 3.24 20.25
C THR A 46 5.74 4.16 19.66
N PRO A 47 5.06 4.98 20.49
CA PRO A 47 4.18 6.03 19.98
C PRO A 47 4.84 6.95 18.95
N SER A 48 6.14 7.21 19.10
CA SER A 48 6.90 8.03 18.14
C SER A 48 7.07 7.33 16.79
N ASP A 49 7.38 6.03 16.80
CA ASP A 49 7.51 5.24 15.56
C ASP A 49 6.19 5.23 14.78
N VAL A 50 5.05 5.00 15.47
CA VAL A 50 3.73 5.01 14.82
C VAL A 50 3.44 6.36 14.17
N ARG A 51 3.71 7.47 14.86
CA ARG A 51 3.53 8.81 14.30
C ARG A 51 4.40 9.06 13.07
N ALA A 52 5.66 8.61 13.11
CA ALA A 52 6.58 8.72 11.98
C ALA A 52 6.08 7.93 10.76
N LEU A 53 5.65 6.69 10.98
CA LEU A 53 5.12 5.80 9.93
C LEU A 53 3.82 6.34 9.30
N PHE A 54 2.90 6.88 10.10
CA PHE A 54 1.68 7.51 9.57
C PHE A 54 1.97 8.81 8.82
N ARG A 55 2.96 9.59 9.27
CA ARG A 55 3.42 10.79 8.54
C ARG A 55 4.03 10.39 7.18
N TRP A 56 4.84 9.35 7.16
CA TRP A 56 5.37 8.77 5.92
C TRP A 56 4.24 8.33 4.99
N LYS A 57 3.29 7.53 5.48
CA LYS A 57 2.18 7.00 4.65
C LYS A 57 1.28 8.10 4.07
N ASN A 58 1.10 9.20 4.80
CA ASN A 58 0.32 10.34 4.32
C ASN A 58 1.06 11.15 3.23
N GLY A 59 2.37 11.00 3.11
CA GLY A 59 3.16 11.69 2.09
C GLY A 59 3.31 13.20 2.32
N MET A 60 2.96 13.71 3.50
CA MET A 60 3.18 15.09 3.95
C MET A 60 2.86 15.18 5.45
N PRO A 61 3.24 16.28 6.15
CA PRO A 61 2.78 16.50 7.52
C PRO A 61 1.26 16.32 7.66
N LEU A 62 0.84 15.61 8.71
CA LEU A 62 -0.57 15.37 8.99
C LEU A 62 -1.23 16.69 9.43
N ALA A 63 -2.33 17.05 8.79
CA ALA A 63 -3.20 18.12 9.28
C ALA A 63 -3.77 17.77 10.66
N THR A 64 -4.14 18.77 11.46
CA THR A 64 -4.56 18.60 12.86
C THR A 64 -5.62 17.52 13.07
N LYS A 65 -6.68 17.53 12.25
CA LYS A 65 -7.77 16.51 12.34
C LYS A 65 -7.27 15.10 12.05
N LYS A 66 -6.37 14.97 11.07
CA LYS A 66 -5.74 13.71 10.68
C LYS A 66 -4.81 13.20 11.79
N ALA A 67 -3.97 14.08 12.33
CA ALA A 67 -3.10 13.75 13.46
C ALA A 67 -3.91 13.28 14.69
N ALA A 68 -4.97 14.01 15.06
CA ALA A 68 -5.85 13.63 16.17
C ALA A 68 -6.53 12.27 15.94
N SER A 69 -6.89 11.95 14.70
CA SER A 69 -7.43 10.64 14.33
C SER A 69 -6.37 9.54 14.50
N VAL A 70 -5.12 9.79 14.10
CA VAL A 70 -4.01 8.85 14.30
C VAL A 70 -3.78 8.56 15.78
N GLU A 71 -3.73 9.62 16.60
CA GLU A 71 -3.53 9.48 18.04
C GLU A 71 -4.63 8.60 18.67
N ARG A 72 -5.89 8.98 18.41
CA ARG A 72 -7.05 8.34 19.03
C ARG A 72 -7.20 6.87 18.65
N HIS A 73 -6.97 6.52 17.39
CA HIS A 73 -7.35 5.20 16.88
C HIS A 73 -6.18 4.21 16.79
N PHE A 74 -4.93 4.69 16.75
CA PHE A 74 -3.77 3.81 16.59
C PHE A 74 -2.76 4.01 17.72
N VAL A 75 -2.30 5.24 17.98
CA VAL A 75 -1.22 5.49 18.95
C VAL A 75 -1.65 5.14 20.38
N HIS A 76 -2.83 5.59 20.82
CA HIS A 76 -3.35 5.27 22.15
C HIS A 76 -3.72 3.79 22.34
N ARG A 77 -3.76 3.02 21.25
CA ARG A 77 -4.10 1.59 21.24
C ARG A 77 -2.89 0.72 20.87
N LEU A 78 -1.69 1.25 21.04
CA LEU A 78 -0.46 0.56 20.69
C LEU A 78 -0.22 -0.69 21.54
N ASP A 79 -0.54 -0.64 22.84
CA ASP A 79 -0.40 -1.79 23.74
C ASP A 79 -1.32 -2.95 23.33
N GLU A 80 -2.50 -2.65 22.78
CA GLU A 80 -3.41 -3.65 22.20
C GLU A 80 -2.81 -4.32 20.94
N LEU A 81 -2.00 -3.60 20.17
CA LEU A 81 -1.27 -4.16 19.03
C LEU A 81 -0.17 -5.12 19.50
N HIS A 82 0.62 -4.72 20.49
CA HIS A 82 1.73 -5.52 21.00
C HIS A 82 1.28 -6.80 21.70
N SER A 83 0.10 -6.79 22.31
CA SER A 83 -0.49 -7.95 22.99
C SER A 83 -1.27 -8.88 22.05
N LEU A 84 -1.42 -8.53 20.77
CA LEU A 84 -2.20 -9.30 19.82
C LEU A 84 -1.43 -10.54 19.33
N SER A 85 -2.08 -11.71 19.41
CA SER A 85 -1.51 -12.96 18.89
C SER A 85 -1.30 -12.90 17.39
N GLU A 86 -0.11 -13.26 16.91
CA GLU A 86 0.20 -13.35 15.47
C GLU A 86 -0.75 -14.26 14.67
N SER A 87 -1.46 -15.18 15.34
CA SER A 87 -2.46 -16.04 14.72
C SER A 87 -3.81 -15.37 14.48
N THR A 88 -4.03 -14.13 14.94
CA THR A 88 -5.31 -13.42 14.77
C THR A 88 -5.64 -13.23 13.29
N PRO A 89 -6.82 -13.65 12.82
CA PRO A 89 -7.24 -13.41 11.44
C PRO A 89 -7.27 -11.92 11.10
N ALA A 90 -6.86 -11.55 9.89
CA ALA A 90 -6.85 -10.16 9.42
C ALA A 90 -8.23 -9.48 9.48
N THR A 91 -9.31 -10.24 9.29
CA THR A 91 -10.68 -9.74 9.40
C THR A 91 -11.00 -9.36 10.85
N GLU A 92 -10.68 -10.24 11.81
CA GLU A 92 -10.84 -9.96 13.25
C GLU A 92 -9.97 -8.78 13.69
N PHE A 93 -8.73 -8.70 13.18
CA PHE A 93 -7.88 -7.54 13.40
C PHE A 93 -8.62 -6.26 13.01
N LEU A 94 -9.13 -6.17 11.78
CA LEU A 94 -9.78 -4.95 11.31
C LEU A 94 -11.09 -4.65 12.05
N GLU A 95 -11.82 -5.66 12.53
CA GLU A 95 -13.01 -5.48 13.39
C GLU A 95 -12.64 -4.82 14.74
N ARG A 96 -11.47 -5.15 15.29
CA ARG A 96 -10.96 -4.55 16.55
C ARG A 96 -10.61 -3.06 16.40
N TRP A 97 -10.27 -2.61 15.19
CA TRP A 97 -10.01 -1.20 14.87
C TRP A 97 -11.00 -0.68 13.82
N PRO A 98 -12.29 -0.43 14.17
CA PRO A 98 -13.31 -0.08 13.19
C PRO A 98 -13.22 1.37 12.65
N HIS A 99 -12.41 2.22 13.29
CA HIS A 99 -12.30 3.65 12.99
C HIS A 99 -10.93 4.02 12.40
N GLY A 100 -10.80 5.26 11.89
CA GLY A 100 -9.54 5.79 11.35
C GLY A 100 -9.38 5.68 9.83
N GLY A 101 -10.41 5.21 9.10
CA GLY A 101 -10.41 5.08 7.64
C GLY A 101 -9.78 3.77 7.16
N ALA A 102 -10.41 3.09 6.20
CA ALA A 102 -10.01 1.74 5.77
C ALA A 102 -8.55 1.64 5.29
N VAL A 103 -8.03 2.61 4.52
CA VAL A 103 -6.63 2.58 4.04
C VAL A 103 -5.64 2.63 5.21
N TRP A 104 -5.93 3.43 6.22
CA TRP A 104 -5.07 3.58 7.41
C TRP A 104 -5.18 2.37 8.34
N ARG A 105 -6.37 1.77 8.44
CA ARG A 105 -6.57 0.49 9.15
C ARG A 105 -5.81 -0.65 8.48
N VAL A 106 -5.81 -0.73 7.16
CA VAL A 106 -4.97 -1.69 6.42
C VAL A 106 -3.48 -1.38 6.60
N PHE A 107 -3.09 -0.11 6.66
CA PHE A 107 -1.71 0.23 7.00
C PHE A 107 -1.35 -0.20 8.43
N TRP A 108 -2.27 -0.08 9.40
CA TRP A 108 -2.09 -0.60 10.75
C TRP A 108 -1.91 -2.12 10.78
N LEU A 109 -2.70 -2.84 9.98
CA LEU A 109 -2.53 -4.29 9.75
C LEU A 109 -1.16 -4.62 9.14
N HIS A 110 -0.67 -3.79 8.21
CA HIS A 110 0.69 -3.90 7.69
C HIS A 110 1.75 -3.66 8.77
N LEU A 111 1.58 -2.67 9.66
CA LEU A 111 2.55 -2.45 10.74
C LEU A 111 2.64 -3.66 11.66
N TRP A 112 1.51 -4.31 11.95
CA TRP A 112 1.48 -5.50 12.78
C TRP A 112 2.21 -6.70 12.16
N GLN A 113 1.96 -6.99 10.88
CA GLN A 113 2.60 -8.09 10.17
C GLN A 113 3.05 -7.66 8.76
N PRO A 114 4.17 -6.93 8.64
CA PRO A 114 4.55 -6.26 7.40
C PRO A 114 4.93 -7.22 6.28
N ARG A 115 5.29 -8.46 6.61
CA ARG A 115 5.61 -9.53 5.64
C ARG A 115 4.37 -10.20 5.05
N LEU A 116 3.22 -10.10 5.73
CA LEU A 116 2.00 -10.83 5.36
C LEU A 116 0.96 -9.94 4.69
N TYR A 117 0.89 -8.67 5.11
CA TYR A 117 -0.11 -7.72 4.63
C TYR A 117 0.57 -6.59 3.87
N PRO A 118 0.40 -6.50 2.54
CA PRO A 118 0.96 -5.41 1.75
C PRO A 118 0.27 -4.08 2.06
N ILE A 119 0.98 -2.98 1.82
CA ILE A 119 0.45 -1.64 1.99
C ILE A 119 -0.65 -1.41 0.94
N LEU A 120 -1.82 -0.96 1.38
CA LEU A 120 -2.85 -0.45 0.45
C LEU A 120 -2.53 1.00 0.09
N ASP A 121 -2.14 1.22 -1.17
CA ASP A 121 -1.84 2.55 -1.73
C ASP A 121 -2.50 2.72 -3.09
N GLN A 122 -2.94 3.94 -3.42
CA GLN A 122 -3.66 4.19 -4.68
C GLN A 122 -2.79 3.90 -5.91
N HIS A 123 -1.49 4.14 -5.85
CA HIS A 123 -0.61 3.85 -6.98
C HIS A 123 -0.37 2.35 -7.12
N VAL A 124 -0.11 1.64 -6.01
CA VAL A 124 0.08 0.19 -6.04
C VAL A 124 -1.21 -0.53 -6.45
N TYR A 125 -2.37 -0.07 -5.97
CA TYR A 125 -3.69 -0.53 -6.43
C TYR A 125 -3.84 -0.38 -7.94
N ARG A 126 -3.56 0.81 -8.48
CA ARG A 126 -3.63 1.06 -9.93
C ARG A 126 -2.73 0.10 -10.73
N ALA A 127 -1.52 -0.15 -10.25
CA ALA A 127 -0.59 -1.09 -10.87
C ALA A 127 -1.12 -2.53 -10.85
N LEU A 128 -1.56 -3.02 -9.68
CA LEU A 128 -2.12 -4.37 -9.56
C LEU A 128 -3.42 -4.53 -10.36
N SER A 129 -4.29 -3.52 -10.40
CA SER A 129 -5.47 -3.51 -11.26
C SER A 129 -5.10 -3.60 -12.74
N CYS A 130 -4.01 -2.96 -13.17
CA CYS A 130 -3.53 -3.04 -14.54
C CYS A 130 -3.02 -4.45 -14.86
N ILE A 131 -2.17 -4.99 -13.99
CA ILE A 131 -1.58 -6.33 -14.13
C ILE A 131 -2.65 -7.44 -14.07
N GLY A 132 -3.60 -7.32 -13.15
CA GLY A 132 -4.67 -8.28 -12.93
C GLY A 132 -5.88 -8.11 -13.84
N GLY A 133 -5.87 -7.12 -14.75
CA GLY A 133 -6.98 -6.90 -15.69
C GLY A 133 -8.30 -6.46 -15.04
N TRP A 134 -8.26 -5.82 -13.86
CA TRP A 134 -9.50 -5.43 -13.16
C TRP A 134 -10.22 -4.28 -13.85
N ALA A 135 -11.55 -4.22 -13.72
CA ALA A 135 -12.34 -3.15 -14.32
C ALA A 135 -11.99 -1.77 -13.76
N SER A 136 -11.90 -1.63 -12.43
CA SER A 136 -11.51 -0.37 -11.79
C SER A 136 -10.00 -0.30 -11.54
N LYS A 137 -9.43 0.86 -11.83
CA LYS A 137 -8.03 1.20 -11.55
C LYS A 137 -7.86 2.11 -10.32
N GLU A 138 -8.97 2.51 -9.69
CA GLU A 138 -9.00 3.36 -8.50
C GLU A 138 -9.53 2.59 -7.30
N ILE A 139 -9.04 2.93 -6.10
CA ILE A 139 -9.54 2.36 -4.85
C ILE A 139 -10.98 2.85 -4.65
N PRO A 140 -11.93 1.99 -4.23
CA PRO A 140 -13.30 2.40 -3.97
C PRO A 140 -13.41 3.54 -2.95
N THR A 141 -14.49 4.30 -3.01
CA THR A 141 -14.68 5.48 -2.15
C THR A 141 -15.14 5.14 -0.74
N SER A 142 -15.99 4.12 -0.55
CA SER A 142 -16.50 3.73 0.76
C SER A 142 -15.54 2.81 1.51
N ASP A 143 -15.54 2.84 2.84
CA ASP A 143 -14.62 2.01 3.64
C ASP A 143 -14.93 0.52 3.53
N THR A 144 -16.21 0.15 3.50
CA THR A 144 -16.64 -1.24 3.28
C THR A 144 -16.11 -1.76 1.95
N ALA A 145 -16.29 -1.02 0.86
CA ALA A 145 -15.82 -1.46 -0.46
C ALA A 145 -14.29 -1.56 -0.52
N LYS A 146 -13.55 -0.64 0.13
CA LYS A 146 -12.07 -0.75 0.22
C LYS A 146 -11.62 -2.03 0.90
N LEU A 147 -12.26 -2.42 1.99
CA LEU A 147 -11.90 -3.64 2.72
C LEU A 147 -12.31 -4.90 1.95
N THR A 148 -13.49 -4.89 1.32
CA THR A 148 -13.92 -5.96 0.42
C THR A 148 -12.92 -6.16 -0.71
N ASP A 149 -12.55 -5.12 -1.44
CA ASP A 149 -11.59 -5.19 -2.54
C ASP A 149 -10.19 -5.59 -2.03
N TYR A 150 -9.80 -5.13 -0.84
CA TYR A 150 -8.51 -5.50 -0.26
C TYR A 150 -8.40 -7.02 -0.06
N PHE A 151 -9.42 -7.66 0.52
CA PHE A 151 -9.39 -9.10 0.76
C PHE A 151 -9.73 -9.95 -0.46
N ALA A 152 -10.66 -9.50 -1.30
CA ALA A 152 -11.14 -10.28 -2.44
C ALA A 152 -10.23 -10.17 -3.67
N LEU A 153 -9.55 -9.04 -3.86
CA LEU A 153 -8.79 -8.75 -5.08
C LEU A 153 -7.33 -8.45 -4.78
N TYR A 154 -7.06 -7.46 -3.93
CA TYR A 154 -5.73 -6.90 -3.72
C TYR A 154 -4.75 -7.89 -3.09
N LEU A 155 -5.09 -8.42 -1.92
CA LEU A 155 -4.23 -9.34 -1.18
C LEU A 155 -4.01 -10.65 -1.96
N PRO A 156 -5.03 -11.28 -2.58
CA PRO A 156 -4.82 -12.45 -3.44
C PRO A 156 -3.91 -12.16 -4.64
N GLN A 157 -4.11 -11.03 -5.34
CA GLN A 157 -3.29 -10.67 -6.49
C GLN A 157 -1.84 -10.39 -6.09
N TRP A 158 -1.61 -9.69 -4.97
CA TRP A 158 -0.27 -9.49 -4.43
C TRP A 158 0.44 -10.83 -4.16
N LYS A 159 -0.25 -11.77 -3.51
CA LYS A 159 0.30 -13.12 -3.25
C LYS A 159 0.59 -13.89 -4.53
N ALA A 160 -0.34 -13.86 -5.50
CA ALA A 160 -0.21 -14.55 -6.77
C ALA A 160 0.91 -13.99 -7.66
N SER A 161 1.26 -12.72 -7.51
CA SER A 161 2.33 -12.07 -8.28
C SER A 161 3.74 -12.37 -7.77
N GLY A 162 3.87 -12.99 -6.59
CA GLY A 162 5.17 -13.32 -6.01
C GLY A 162 5.97 -12.11 -5.54
N PHE A 163 5.30 -10.95 -5.41
CA PHE A 163 5.83 -9.77 -4.73
C PHE A 163 5.84 -10.00 -3.22
N LYS A 164 6.88 -9.51 -2.55
CA LYS A 164 7.17 -9.86 -1.16
C LYS A 164 7.78 -8.70 -0.39
N ASP A 165 8.57 -7.88 -1.07
CA ASP A 165 9.50 -6.98 -0.41
C ASP A 165 9.18 -5.53 -0.74
N ARG A 166 9.81 -4.62 0.02
CA ARG A 166 9.60 -3.19 -0.13
C ARG A 166 9.96 -2.68 -1.54
N GLU A 167 10.95 -3.29 -2.19
CA GLU A 167 11.33 -2.98 -3.58
C GLU A 167 10.20 -3.25 -4.58
N ASP A 168 9.41 -4.30 -4.37
CA ASP A 168 8.25 -4.60 -5.20
C ASP A 168 7.19 -3.53 -5.07
N ASP A 169 6.89 -3.12 -3.82
CA ASP A 169 5.93 -2.05 -3.56
C ASP A 169 6.39 -0.73 -4.22
N ARG A 170 7.66 -0.36 -4.08
CA ARG A 170 8.23 0.84 -4.72
C ARG A 170 8.13 0.79 -6.24
N ALA A 171 8.43 -0.35 -6.85
CA ALA A 171 8.30 -0.56 -8.29
C ALA A 171 6.84 -0.43 -8.75
N LEU A 172 5.91 -1.09 -8.07
CA LEU A 172 4.47 -1.00 -8.35
C LEU A 172 3.95 0.43 -8.17
N TRP A 173 4.41 1.11 -7.13
CA TRP A 173 4.03 2.49 -6.85
C TRP A 173 4.49 3.42 -8.00
N ALA A 174 5.75 3.30 -8.43
CA ALA A 174 6.28 4.09 -9.53
C ALA A 174 5.53 3.82 -10.84
N PHE A 175 5.28 2.55 -11.16
CA PHE A 175 4.49 2.16 -12.34
C PHE A 175 3.06 2.70 -12.27
N GLY A 176 2.38 2.53 -11.15
CA GLY A 176 1.02 3.01 -10.95
C GLY A 176 0.90 4.53 -10.95
N LYS A 177 1.97 5.25 -10.62
CA LYS A 177 2.06 6.71 -10.81
C LYS A 177 2.21 7.08 -12.27
N TYR A 178 3.06 6.38 -13.01
CA TYR A 178 3.22 6.56 -14.46
C TYR A 178 1.91 6.29 -15.24
N LEU A 179 1.16 5.24 -14.88
CA LEU A 179 -0.14 4.95 -15.49
C LEU A 179 -1.11 6.12 -15.37
N ARG A 180 -1.13 6.79 -14.21
CA ARG A 180 -1.98 7.97 -13.97
C ARG A 180 -1.58 9.14 -14.86
N SER A 181 -0.28 9.41 -15.04
CA SER A 181 0.16 10.53 -15.90
C SER A 181 -0.21 10.29 -17.36
N LYS A 182 -0.06 9.05 -17.86
CA LYS A 182 -0.46 8.68 -19.22
C LYS A 182 -1.97 8.77 -19.45
N TRP A 183 -2.76 8.36 -18.46
CA TRP A 183 -4.21 8.53 -18.49
C TRP A 183 -4.60 10.00 -18.62
N ASN A 184 -4.00 10.87 -17.81
CA ASN A 184 -4.28 12.31 -17.86
C ASN A 184 -3.88 12.94 -19.21
N GLU A 185 -2.76 12.51 -19.81
CA GLU A 185 -2.35 12.94 -21.15
C GLU A 185 -3.37 12.53 -22.22
N SER A 186 -3.91 11.30 -22.15
CA SER A 186 -4.89 10.81 -23.13
C SER A 186 -6.27 11.47 -23.02
N VAL A 187 -6.69 11.87 -21.81
CA VAL A 187 -7.97 12.55 -21.58
C VAL A 187 -7.88 14.05 -21.88
N GLY A 188 -6.70 14.66 -21.69
CA GLY A 188 -6.45 16.08 -22.03
C GLY A 188 -6.40 16.37 -23.54
N HIS A 189 -6.33 15.35 -24.40
CA HIS A 189 -6.48 15.49 -25.85
C HIS A 189 -7.93 15.34 -26.34
N LEU A 190 -8.88 15.08 -25.44
CA LEU A 190 -10.30 14.91 -25.73
C LEU A 190 -11.18 16.01 -25.09
N ALA A 191 -10.57 17.08 -24.57
CA ALA A 191 -11.21 18.28 -24.04
C ALA A 191 -10.80 19.50 -24.84
#